data_AF-A0A4Y2CMK3-F1
#
_entry.id   AF-A0A4Y2CMK3-F1
#
_cell.length_a   1.000
_cell.length_b   1.000
_cell.length_c   1.000
_cell.angle_alpha   90.00
_cell.angle_beta   90.00
_cell.angle_gamma   90.00
#
_symmetry.space_group_name_H-M   'P 1'
#
loop_
_entity.id
_entity.type
_entity.pdbx_description
1 polymer ?
#
loop_
_entity_poly.entity_id
_entity_poly.type
_entity_poly.pdbx_seq_one_letter_code
_entity_poly.pdbx_strand_id
1 'polypeptide(L)'
;MVNTKSQTKMAENADLFALLSEMKKSVEKGQEEMKKEQEETKKELEKGREEMKNLIPAGKEVMRAHVETNQLVASLRGSVAEVLPAEKLTDLITIRNALESRFGDSHLTQFYRKITRQKPVECVQALAADMKRLMSLT
;
A
#
# COMPACT_ATOMS: atom_id res chain seq x y z
N MET A 1 -34.49 -14.25 77.14
CA MET A 1 -33.39 -13.26 77.22
C MET A 1 -32.40 -13.60 76.12
N VAL A 2 -32.27 -12.75 75.11
CA VAL A 2 -31.45 -13.06 73.92
C VAL A 2 -29.97 -12.86 74.26
N ASN A 3 -29.14 -13.84 73.90
CA ASN A 3 -27.71 -13.85 74.20
C ASN A 3 -26.97 -12.91 73.23
N THR A 4 -26.67 -11.71 73.70
CA THR A 4 -26.04 -10.62 72.94
C THR A 4 -24.71 -11.02 72.30
N LYS A 5 -23.90 -11.85 72.98
CA LYS A 5 -22.63 -12.36 72.42
C LYS A 5 -22.81 -13.22 71.17
N SER A 6 -23.90 -13.99 71.08
CA SER A 6 -24.19 -14.79 69.89
C SER A 6 -24.67 -13.92 68.74
N GLN A 7 -25.37 -12.81 69.00
CA GLN A 7 -25.79 -11.87 67.96
C GLN A 7 -24.61 -11.10 67.37
N THR A 8 -23.65 -10.65 68.20
CA THR A 8 -22.45 -9.97 67.71
C THR A 8 -21.60 -10.87 66.80
N LYS A 9 -21.43 -12.15 67.18
CA LYS A 9 -20.75 -13.15 66.34
C LYS A 9 -21.46 -13.42 65.01
N MET A 10 -22.79 -13.40 65.00
CA MET A 10 -23.55 -13.56 63.75
C MET A 10 -23.42 -12.33 62.83
N ALA A 11 -23.33 -11.13 63.39
CA ALA A 11 -23.09 -9.91 62.62
C ALA A 11 -21.68 -9.91 62.00
N GLU A 12 -20.65 -10.19 62.79
CA GLU A 12 -19.25 -10.29 62.31
C GLU A 12 -19.08 -11.34 61.19
N ASN A 13 -19.76 -12.49 61.31
CA ASN A 13 -19.75 -13.51 60.26
C ASN A 13 -20.47 -13.06 58.99
N ALA A 14 -21.57 -12.31 59.10
CA ALA A 14 -22.30 -11.80 57.94
C ALA A 14 -21.47 -10.75 57.17
N ASP A 15 -20.78 -9.87 57.90
CA ASP A 15 -19.88 -8.87 57.32
C ASP A 15 -18.70 -9.53 56.60
N LEU A 16 -18.14 -10.60 57.18
CA LEU A 16 -17.09 -11.39 56.54
C LEU A 16 -17.57 -12.05 55.24
N PHE A 17 -18.80 -12.58 55.21
CA PHE A 17 -19.40 -13.15 54.01
C PHE A 17 -19.63 -12.11 52.91
N ALA A 18 -20.06 -10.90 53.27
CA ALA A 18 -20.24 -9.80 52.33
C ALA A 18 -18.91 -9.39 51.68
N LEU A 19 -17.86 -9.25 52.47
CA LEU A 19 -16.50 -8.97 52.00
C LEU A 19 -15.98 -10.04 51.04
N LEU A 20 -16.18 -11.33 51.35
CA LEU A 20 -15.77 -12.43 50.48
C LEU A 20 -16.51 -12.42 49.14
N SER A 21 -17.80 -12.09 49.14
CA SER A 21 -18.60 -11.98 47.92
C SER A 21 -18.11 -10.83 47.03
N GLU A 22 -17.77 -9.69 47.63
CA GLU A 22 -17.26 -8.53 46.92
C GLU A 22 -15.85 -8.77 46.35
N MET A 23 -14.97 -9.40 47.14
CA MET A 23 -13.66 -9.84 46.68
C MET A 23 -13.76 -10.78 45.49
N LYS A 24 -14.63 -11.80 45.56
CA LYS A 24 -14.83 -12.75 44.47
C LYS A 24 -15.27 -12.06 43.17
N LYS A 25 -16.23 -11.14 43.28
CA LYS A 25 -16.72 -10.35 42.13
C LYS A 25 -15.63 -9.46 41.53
N SER A 26 -14.78 -8.86 42.36
CA SER A 26 -13.66 -8.03 41.90
C SER A 26 -12.59 -8.84 41.18
N VAL A 27 -12.30 -10.06 41.65
CA VAL A 27 -11.34 -10.98 41.03
C VAL A 27 -11.86 -11.48 39.68
N GLU A 28 -13.13 -11.87 39.61
CA GLU A 28 -13.78 -12.26 38.35
C GLU A 28 -13.74 -11.11 37.32
N LYS A 29 -14.07 -9.89 37.74
CA LYS A 29 -13.99 -8.70 36.88
C LYS A 29 -12.56 -8.45 36.38
N GLY A 30 -11.57 -8.54 37.27
CA GLY A 30 -10.16 -8.36 36.90
C GLY A 30 -9.66 -9.42 35.92
N GLN A 31 -10.11 -10.68 36.05
CA GLN A 31 -9.78 -11.73 35.10
C GLN A 31 -10.42 -11.52 33.72
N GLU A 32 -11.65 -11.03 33.69
CA GLU A 32 -12.35 -10.75 32.44
C GLU A 32 -11.72 -9.57 31.67
N GLU A 33 -11.37 -8.50 32.39
CA GLU A 33 -10.62 -7.37 31.82
C GLU A 33 -9.27 -7.81 31.27
N MET A 34 -8.51 -8.62 32.02
CA MET A 34 -7.22 -9.15 31.58
C MET A 34 -7.34 -10.02 30.32
N LYS A 35 -8.37 -10.86 30.23
CA LYS A 35 -8.64 -11.64 28.99
C LYS A 35 -8.92 -10.74 27.81
N LYS A 36 -9.70 -9.67 28.02
CA LYS A 36 -10.05 -8.72 26.97
C LYS A 36 -8.83 -7.95 26.47
N GLU A 37 -7.98 -7.46 27.37
CA GLU A 37 -6.70 -6.82 27.02
C GLU A 37 -5.77 -7.77 26.27
N GLN A 38 -5.66 -9.04 26.72
CA GLN A 38 -4.86 -10.04 26.00
C GLN A 38 -5.37 -10.29 24.59
N GLU A 39 -6.69 -10.39 24.41
CA GLU A 39 -7.29 -10.60 23.09
C GLU A 39 -7.05 -9.40 22.17
N GLU A 40 -7.20 -8.18 22.68
CA GLU A 40 -6.97 -6.95 21.93
C GLU A 40 -5.50 -6.81 21.53
N THR A 41 -4.57 -7.07 22.46
CA THR A 41 -3.12 -7.07 22.17
C THR A 41 -2.76 -8.10 21.11
N LYS A 42 -3.37 -9.29 21.18
CA LYS A 42 -3.15 -10.35 20.19
C LYS A 42 -3.67 -9.94 18.81
N LYS A 43 -4.84 -9.30 18.73
CA LYS A 43 -5.40 -8.78 17.47
C LYS A 43 -4.51 -7.72 16.84
N GLU A 44 -4.01 -6.77 17.63
CA GLU A 44 -3.08 -5.74 17.15
C GLU A 44 -1.76 -6.34 16.63
N LEU A 45 -1.21 -7.33 17.34
CA LEU A 45 -0.01 -8.05 16.88
C LEU A 45 -0.25 -8.81 15.58
N GLU A 46 -1.41 -9.47 15.45
CA GLU A 46 -1.77 -10.19 14.23
C GLU A 46 -1.94 -9.23 13.05
N LYS A 47 -2.62 -8.10 13.26
CA LYS A 47 -2.80 -7.05 12.26
C LYS A 47 -1.46 -6.47 11.81
N GLY A 48 -0.60 -6.08 12.75
CA GLY A 48 0.73 -5.54 12.43
C GLY A 48 1.62 -6.56 11.69
N ARG A 49 1.51 -7.86 12.03
CA ARG A 49 2.18 -8.93 11.30
C ARG A 49 1.68 -9.06 9.86
N GLU A 50 0.38 -8.95 9.64
CA GLU A 50 -0.21 -9.05 8.31
C GLU A 50 0.14 -7.84 7.44
N GLU A 51 0.11 -6.63 8.00
CA GLU A 51 0.60 -5.42 7.33
C GLU A 51 2.06 -5.59 6.88
N MET A 52 2.92 -6.12 7.76
CA MET A 52 4.33 -6.35 7.43
C MET A 52 4.52 -7.38 6.31
N LYS A 53 3.69 -8.43 6.23
CA LYS A 53 3.75 -9.39 5.11
C LYS A 53 3.41 -8.74 3.77
N ASN A 54 2.53 -7.75 3.76
CA ASN A 54 2.09 -7.06 2.54
C ASN A 54 3.12 -6.04 2.01
N LEU A 55 4.07 -5.59 2.83
CA LEU A 55 5.12 -4.66 2.39
C LEU A 55 6.10 -5.29 1.37
N ILE A 56 6.43 -6.57 1.51
CA ILE A 56 7.34 -7.27 0.59
C ILE A 56 6.78 -7.37 -0.84
N PRO A 57 5.55 -7.88 -1.07
CA PRO A 57 4.99 -7.91 -2.42
C PRO A 57 4.78 -6.50 -2.98
N ALA A 58 4.35 -5.53 -2.17
CA ALA A 58 4.22 -4.14 -2.60
C ALA A 58 5.57 -3.55 -3.07
N GLY A 59 6.66 -3.79 -2.33
CA GLY A 59 8.00 -3.38 -2.75
C GLY A 59 8.47 -4.06 -4.06
N LYS A 60 8.14 -5.35 -4.24
CA LYS A 60 8.44 -6.07 -5.49
C LYS A 60 7.66 -5.51 -6.69
N GLU A 61 6.41 -5.12 -6.50
CA GLU A 61 5.58 -4.51 -7.54
C GLU A 61 6.13 -3.13 -7.95
N VAL A 62 6.48 -2.28 -6.97
CA VAL A 62 7.13 -0.99 -7.23
C VAL A 62 8.44 -1.17 -8.00
N MET A 63 9.28 -2.13 -7.60
CA MET A 63 10.54 -2.39 -8.28
C MET A 63 10.32 -2.92 -9.70
N ARG A 64 9.33 -3.78 -9.92
CA ARG A 64 8.94 -4.25 -11.26
C ARG A 64 8.49 -3.09 -12.15
N ALA A 65 7.57 -2.25 -11.66
CA ALA A 65 7.08 -1.09 -12.40
C ALA A 65 8.21 -0.11 -12.74
N HIS A 66 9.17 0.07 -11.82
CA HIS A 66 10.35 0.90 -12.06
C HIS A 66 11.25 0.32 -13.18
N VAL A 67 11.51 -0.98 -13.15
CA VAL A 67 12.30 -1.66 -14.20
C VAL A 67 11.60 -1.58 -15.56
N GLU A 68 10.29 -1.82 -15.61
CA GLU A 68 9.49 -1.72 -16.85
C GLU A 68 9.49 -0.29 -17.40
N THR A 69 9.33 0.72 -16.53
CA THR A 69 9.39 2.14 -16.92
C THR A 69 10.76 2.50 -17.47
N ASN A 70 11.85 2.07 -16.81
CA ASN A 70 13.20 2.32 -17.30
C ASN A 70 13.48 1.60 -18.62
N GLN A 71 12.96 0.39 -18.80
CA GLN A 71 13.07 -0.35 -20.06
C GLN A 71 12.34 0.38 -21.21
N LEU A 72 11.16 0.94 -20.94
CA LEU A 72 10.43 1.78 -21.89
C LEU A 72 11.21 3.05 -22.24
N VAL A 73 11.73 3.76 -21.25
CA VAL A 73 12.57 4.95 -21.44
C VAL A 73 13.79 4.62 -22.30
N ALA A 74 14.50 3.52 -22.01
CA ALA A 74 15.66 3.09 -22.79
C ALA A 74 15.28 2.75 -24.25
N SER A 75 14.16 2.04 -24.45
CA SER A 75 13.66 1.68 -25.78
C SER A 75 13.29 2.91 -26.60
N LEU A 76 12.56 3.86 -25.99
CA LEU A 76 12.20 5.14 -26.61
C LEU A 76 13.43 5.99 -26.90
N ARG A 77 14.40 6.06 -25.98
CA ARG A 77 15.65 6.78 -26.21
C ARG A 77 16.37 6.24 -27.45
N GLY A 78 16.42 4.92 -27.63
CA GLY A 78 16.99 4.31 -28.83
C GLY A 78 16.25 4.68 -30.12
N SER A 79 14.92 4.67 -30.11
CA SER A 79 14.11 5.00 -31.30
C SER A 79 14.07 6.49 -31.64
N VAL A 80 14.16 7.36 -30.64
CA VAL A 80 14.00 8.81 -30.81
C VAL A 80 15.35 9.53 -30.79
N ALA A 81 16.48 8.84 -30.54
CA ALA A 81 17.83 9.41 -30.60
C ALA A 81 18.18 10.02 -31.96
N GLU A 82 17.55 9.57 -33.05
CA GLU A 82 17.71 10.17 -34.39
C GLU A 82 16.97 11.51 -34.53
N VAL A 83 16.05 11.83 -33.63
CA VAL A 83 15.08 12.94 -33.76
C VAL A 83 15.21 13.97 -32.63
N LEU A 84 15.56 13.52 -31.42
CA LEU A 84 15.68 14.33 -30.22
C LEU A 84 17.05 14.11 -29.55
N PRO A 85 17.66 15.18 -29.00
CA PRO A 85 18.92 15.06 -28.28
C PRO A 85 18.76 14.13 -27.07
N ALA A 86 19.44 12.99 -27.12
CA ALA A 86 19.33 11.89 -26.16
C ALA A 86 19.75 12.23 -24.72
N GLU A 87 20.33 13.40 -24.50
CA GLU A 87 20.82 13.91 -23.22
C GLU A 87 19.68 14.36 -22.28
N LYS A 88 18.50 14.68 -22.83
CA LYS A 88 17.32 15.15 -22.07
C LYS A 88 16.24 14.08 -21.85
N LEU A 89 16.45 12.85 -22.34
CA LEU A 89 15.44 11.79 -22.34
C LEU A 89 15.58 10.89 -21.09
N THR A 90 15.40 11.48 -19.91
CA THR A 90 15.61 10.81 -18.61
C THR A 90 14.36 10.19 -18.01
N ASP A 91 13.19 10.76 -18.28
CA ASP A 91 11.90 10.26 -17.79
C ASP A 91 10.80 10.38 -18.87
N LEU A 92 9.72 9.62 -18.70
CA LEU A 92 8.62 9.58 -19.67
C LEU A 92 7.93 10.93 -19.87
N ILE A 93 7.89 11.78 -18.83
CA ILE A 93 7.25 13.10 -18.88
C ILE A 93 8.07 14.04 -19.77
N THR A 94 9.39 14.03 -19.62
CA THR A 94 10.33 14.83 -20.38
C THR A 94 10.39 14.37 -21.83
N ILE A 95 10.34 13.05 -22.08
CA ILE A 95 10.22 12.49 -23.43
C ILE A 95 8.92 12.97 -24.09
N ARG A 96 7.78 12.89 -23.39
CA ARG A 96 6.48 13.35 -23.89
C ARG A 96 6.50 14.83 -24.26
N ASN A 97 6.97 15.69 -23.35
CA ASN A 97 6.98 17.13 -23.58
C ASN A 97 7.94 17.51 -24.74
N ALA A 98 9.06 16.80 -24.91
CA ALA A 98 9.97 17.02 -26.03
C ALA A 98 9.36 16.60 -27.37
N LEU A 99 8.58 15.51 -27.39
CA LEU A 99 7.79 15.10 -28.56
C LEU A 99 6.68 16.12 -28.86
N GLU A 100 5.97 16.62 -27.84
CA GLU A 100 4.90 17.64 -27.98
C GLU A 100 5.44 18.91 -28.62
N SER A 101 6.60 19.37 -28.16
CA SER A 101 7.27 20.55 -28.70
C SER A 101 7.76 20.37 -30.14
N ARG A 102 8.06 19.16 -30.59
CA ARG A 102 8.58 18.91 -31.95
C ARG A 102 7.49 18.61 -32.97
N PHE A 103 6.48 17.83 -32.59
CA PHE A 103 5.49 17.26 -33.51
C PHE A 103 4.07 17.82 -33.30
N GLY A 104 3.82 18.52 -32.20
CA GLY A 104 2.49 19.00 -31.82
C GLY A 104 1.57 17.93 -31.25
N ASP A 105 0.52 18.37 -30.57
CA ASP A 105 -0.35 17.53 -29.73
C ASP A 105 -1.21 16.51 -30.51
N SER A 106 -1.49 16.80 -31.79
CA SER A 106 -2.27 15.93 -32.68
C SER A 106 -1.57 14.59 -32.96
N HIS A 107 -0.23 14.63 -33.06
CA HIS A 107 0.58 13.44 -33.31
C HIS A 107 0.78 12.61 -32.04
N LEU A 108 0.83 13.25 -30.87
CA LEU A 108 0.88 12.53 -29.58
C LEU A 108 -0.44 11.86 -29.21
N THR A 109 -1.56 12.48 -29.56
CA THR A 109 -2.88 11.86 -29.32
C THR A 109 -3.04 10.56 -30.14
N GLN A 110 -2.55 10.54 -31.39
CA GLN A 110 -2.50 9.31 -32.19
C GLN A 110 -1.51 8.29 -31.62
N PHE A 111 -0.36 8.75 -31.11
CA PHE A 111 0.64 7.93 -30.45
C PHE A 111 0.08 7.20 -29.21
N TYR A 112 -0.52 7.92 -28.26
CA TYR A 112 -1.14 7.34 -27.06
C TYR A 112 -2.26 6.32 -27.38
N ARG A 113 -3.05 6.57 -28.43
CA ARG A 113 -4.09 5.63 -28.90
C ARG A 113 -3.51 4.33 -29.46
N LYS A 114 -2.27 4.34 -29.96
CA LYS A 114 -1.57 3.17 -30.52
C LYS A 114 -0.90 2.34 -29.43
N ILE A 115 -0.30 2.99 -28.42
CA ILE A 115 0.31 2.35 -27.25
C ILE A 115 -0.73 1.61 -26.39
N THR A 116 -1.92 2.19 -26.22
CA THR A 116 -3.03 1.57 -25.47
C THR A 116 -3.64 0.35 -26.15
N ARG A 117 -3.26 0.04 -27.40
CA ARG A 117 -3.80 -1.07 -28.21
C ARG A 117 -2.78 -2.15 -28.57
N GLN A 118 -1.49 -1.96 -28.30
CA GLN A 118 -0.41 -2.88 -28.70
C GLN A 118 0.55 -3.17 -27.54
N LYS A 119 1.32 -4.27 -27.66
CA LYS A 119 2.38 -4.57 -26.70
C LYS A 119 3.48 -3.49 -26.76
N PRO A 120 4.10 -3.11 -25.63
CA PRO A 120 5.00 -1.96 -25.54
C PRO A 120 6.17 -2.02 -26.53
N VAL A 121 6.74 -3.20 -26.79
CA VAL A 121 7.86 -3.40 -27.72
C VAL A 121 7.45 -3.17 -29.18
N GLU A 122 6.28 -3.68 -29.58
CA GLU A 122 5.74 -3.53 -30.94
C GLU A 122 5.35 -2.08 -31.21
N CYS A 123 4.83 -1.39 -30.20
CA CYS A 123 4.47 0.02 -30.32
C CYS A 123 5.69 0.92 -30.53
N VAL A 124 6.82 0.64 -29.88
CA VAL A 124 8.06 1.42 -30.04
C VAL A 124 8.67 1.22 -31.44
N GLN A 125 8.63 0.00 -31.99
CA GLN A 125 9.08 -0.27 -33.36
C GLN A 125 8.18 0.38 -34.41
N ALA A 126 6.87 0.30 -34.22
CA ALA A 126 5.90 0.98 -35.08
C ALA A 126 6.07 2.51 -35.03
N LEU A 127 6.38 3.07 -33.85
CA LEU A 127 6.67 4.49 -33.68
C LEU A 127 7.93 4.91 -34.46
N ALA A 128 9.03 4.17 -34.31
CA ALA A 128 10.26 4.45 -35.03
C ALA A 128 10.04 4.49 -36.55
N ALA A 129 9.23 3.54 -37.07
CA ALA A 129 8.88 3.49 -38.49
C ALA A 129 7.98 4.66 -38.93
N ASP A 130 6.98 5.05 -38.13
CA ASP A 130 6.10 6.19 -38.44
C ASP A 130 6.85 7.52 -38.39
N MET A 131 7.74 7.74 -37.41
CA MET A 131 8.58 8.94 -37.34
C MET A 131 9.53 9.04 -38.55
N LYS A 132 10.11 7.90 -38.97
CA LYS A 132 10.97 7.82 -40.16
C LYS A 132 10.20 8.12 -41.45
N ARG A 133 8.94 7.69 -41.54
CA ARG A 133 8.04 8.05 -42.65
C ARG A 133 7.66 9.52 -42.65
N LEU A 134 7.35 10.09 -41.48
CA LEU A 134 7.02 11.51 -41.34
C LEU A 134 8.18 12.39 -41.81
N MET A 135 9.42 12.01 -41.45
CA MET A 135 10.65 12.67 -41.90
C MET A 135 10.89 12.55 -43.41
N SER A 136 10.33 11.54 -44.06
CA SER A 136 10.45 11.36 -45.52
C SER A 136 9.43 12.18 -46.33
N LEU A 137 8.50 12.86 -45.64
CA LEU A 137 7.41 13.66 -46.23
C LEU A 137 7.65 15.18 -46.13
N THR A 138 8.70 15.60 -45.44
CA THR A 138 9.22 16.98 -45.35
C THR A 138 10.57 17.08 -46.05
#